data_AF-A0A7C1HIK7-F1
#
_entry.id   AF-A0A7C1HIK7-F1
#
_cell.length_a   1.000
_cell.length_b   1.000
_cell.length_c   1.000
_cell.angle_alpha   90.00
_cell.angle_beta   90.00
_cell.angle_gamma   90.00
#
_symmetry.space_group_name_H-M   'P 1'
#
loop_
_entity.id
_entity.type
_entity.pdbx_description
1 polymer ?
#
loop_
_entity_poly.entity_id
_entity_poly.type
_entity_poly.pdbx_seq_one_letter_code
_entity_poly.pdbx_strand_id
1 'polypeptide(L)'
;MARTILVADDEKNILTSLEGILSDEGFEVVCVESGFDALEKVAEESPDIVLLDIWMPEMDGIETLMKLRESYGNVPVVMMSGHGNIETAVRATKLGAYDYIEKPLSIEKLLLSIGNALEHNRLEKEIGLLKEKERLRHRIIGSSDGITQLKEQIRIVAPTKAWVLICGENGTGKELVAHTIHALSGRSSKPMVEVNCAAIPEELIESELFGHEKGAFTGATTMRKGKFDLAHEGTIFLDEIGDMSLKAQSKTLRILQEQKFERVGGAKTIRVDVRVVAATNKDLEKEIEKGTFRDDLYFRLNVIPMVVPPLR
;
A
#
# COMPACT_ATOMS: atom_id res chain seq x y z
N MET A 1 9.63 25.90 2.58
CA MET A 1 11.09 25.77 2.42
C MET A 1 11.38 25.80 0.94
N ALA A 2 12.40 26.51 0.51
CA ALA A 2 12.88 26.39 -0.87
C ALA A 2 13.30 24.94 -1.10
N ARG A 3 13.06 24.39 -2.29
CA ARG A 3 13.48 23.03 -2.61
C ARG A 3 14.92 23.07 -3.10
N THR A 4 15.75 22.17 -2.61
CA THR A 4 17.19 22.15 -2.93
C THR A 4 17.46 21.19 -4.08
N ILE A 5 18.10 21.69 -5.14
CA ILE A 5 18.50 20.94 -6.31
C ILE A 5 20.02 20.81 -6.31
N LEU A 6 20.53 19.58 -6.29
CA LEU A 6 21.95 19.31 -6.52
C LEU A 6 22.18 19.11 -8.02
N VAL A 7 23.14 19.82 -8.60
CA VAL A 7 23.56 19.70 -9.99
C VAL A 7 25.01 19.22 -10.02
N ALA A 8 25.25 18.08 -10.66
CA ALA A 8 26.58 17.50 -10.83
C ALA A 8 26.93 17.43 -12.31
N ASP A 9 27.92 18.21 -12.73
CA ASP A 9 28.37 18.34 -14.12
C ASP A 9 29.82 18.85 -14.14
N ASP A 10 30.70 18.28 -14.96
CA ASP A 10 32.10 18.73 -15.06
C ASP A 10 32.26 20.02 -15.89
N GLU A 11 31.23 20.40 -16.67
CA GLU A 11 31.21 21.62 -17.47
C GLU A 11 30.70 22.83 -16.66
N LYS A 12 31.62 23.70 -16.20
CA LYS A 12 31.28 24.92 -15.43
C LYS A 12 30.26 25.85 -16.09
N ASN A 13 30.25 25.90 -17.43
CA ASN A 13 29.27 26.70 -18.18
C ASN A 13 27.84 26.16 -18.00
N ILE A 14 27.69 24.84 -17.94
CA ILE A 14 26.38 24.18 -17.73
C ILE A 14 25.93 24.42 -16.30
N LEU A 15 26.82 24.23 -15.32
CA LEU A 15 26.53 24.54 -13.91
C LEU A 15 26.02 25.98 -13.74
N THR A 16 26.76 26.98 -14.27
CA THR A 16 26.39 28.39 -14.16
C THR A 16 25.03 28.68 -14.82
N SER A 17 24.76 28.06 -15.97
CA SER A 17 23.49 28.23 -16.68
C SER A 17 22.33 27.63 -15.90
N LEU A 18 22.50 26.42 -15.37
CA LEU A 18 21.47 25.72 -14.60
C LEU A 18 21.22 26.40 -13.26
N GLU A 19 22.27 26.85 -12.58
CA GLU A 19 22.18 27.64 -11.35
C GLU A 19 21.32 28.89 -11.57
N GLY A 20 21.59 29.67 -12.62
CA GLY A 20 20.78 30.87 -12.93
C GLY A 20 19.32 30.53 -13.21
N ILE A 21 19.05 29.59 -14.12
CA ILE A 21 17.69 29.23 -14.53
C ILE A 21 16.87 28.68 -13.35
N LEU A 22 17.44 27.78 -12.57
CA LEU A 22 16.74 27.14 -11.46
C LEU A 22 16.58 28.11 -10.27
N SER A 23 17.55 28.99 -10.03
CA SER A 23 17.42 30.03 -9.00
C SER A 23 16.31 31.03 -9.34
N ASP A 24 16.17 31.41 -10.62
CA ASP A 24 15.09 32.30 -11.09
C ASP A 24 13.70 31.68 -10.89
N GLU A 25 13.60 30.34 -10.97
CA GLU A 25 12.38 29.57 -10.67
C GLU A 25 12.18 29.33 -9.16
N GLY A 26 13.07 29.87 -8.30
CA GLY A 26 12.93 29.85 -6.84
C GLY A 26 13.49 28.61 -6.15
N PHE A 27 14.32 27.82 -6.83
CA PHE A 27 15.04 26.70 -6.22
C PHE A 27 16.33 27.17 -5.53
N GLU A 28 16.72 26.45 -4.48
CA GLU A 28 18.08 26.55 -3.95
C GLU A 28 18.96 25.58 -4.74
N VAL A 29 20.03 26.06 -5.35
CA VAL A 29 20.85 25.23 -6.25
C VAL A 29 22.23 25.04 -5.64
N VAL A 30 22.65 23.78 -5.58
CA VAL A 30 24.00 23.38 -5.16
C VAL A 30 24.68 22.77 -6.36
N CYS A 31 25.82 23.30 -6.77
CA CYS A 31 26.58 22.80 -7.92
C CYS A 31 27.85 22.07 -7.45
N VAL A 32 28.14 20.94 -8.08
CA VAL A 32 29.36 20.16 -7.88
C VAL A 32 29.94 19.70 -9.22
N GLU A 33 31.26 19.52 -9.28
CA GLU A 33 31.98 19.23 -10.53
C GLU A 33 32.29 17.74 -10.72
N SER A 34 31.92 16.88 -9.75
CA SER A 34 32.22 15.45 -9.81
C SER A 34 31.14 14.56 -9.17
N GLY A 35 31.11 13.28 -9.57
CA GLY A 35 30.25 12.28 -8.95
C GLY A 35 30.60 11.97 -7.49
N PHE A 36 31.87 12.13 -7.09
CA PHE A 36 32.28 11.97 -5.69
C PHE A 36 31.71 13.09 -4.81
N ASP A 37 31.85 14.33 -5.25
CA ASP A 37 31.30 15.49 -4.54
C ASP A 37 29.76 15.42 -4.47
N ALA A 38 29.12 14.88 -5.52
CA ALA A 38 27.68 14.67 -5.51
C ALA A 38 27.24 13.70 -4.40
N LEU A 39 27.98 12.60 -4.19
CA LEU A 39 27.70 11.65 -3.11
C LEU A 39 27.89 12.29 -1.74
N GLU A 40 28.96 13.06 -1.55
CA GLU A 40 29.22 13.78 -0.29
C GLU A 40 28.12 14.80 -0.01
N LYS A 41 27.72 15.61 -1.01
CA LYS A 41 26.66 16.60 -0.85
C LYS A 41 25.28 16.02 -0.62
N VAL A 42 24.96 14.88 -1.23
CA VAL A 42 23.71 14.17 -0.89
C VAL A 42 23.72 13.72 0.57
N ALA A 43 24.86 13.28 1.09
CA ALA A 43 24.99 12.85 2.49
C ALA A 43 24.87 14.02 3.48
N GLU A 44 25.44 15.19 3.15
CA GLU A 44 25.44 16.38 4.01
C GLU A 44 24.11 17.13 4.00
N GLU A 45 23.54 17.36 2.81
CA GLU A 45 22.48 18.35 2.62
C GLU A 45 21.12 17.73 2.27
N SER A 46 21.09 16.43 1.92
CA SER A 46 19.84 15.71 1.58
C SER A 46 18.94 16.46 0.58
N PRO A 47 19.44 16.76 -0.64
CA PRO A 47 18.71 17.53 -1.63
C PRO A 47 17.40 16.85 -2.04
N ASP A 48 16.43 17.64 -2.50
CA ASP A 48 15.13 17.13 -2.94
C ASP A 48 15.20 16.41 -4.28
N ILE A 49 16.19 16.74 -5.11
CA ILE A 49 16.45 16.14 -6.42
C ILE A 49 17.91 16.32 -6.84
N VAL A 50 18.44 15.36 -7.60
CA VAL A 50 19.79 15.43 -8.19
C VAL A 50 19.67 15.47 -9.71
N LEU A 51 20.29 16.46 -10.33
CA LEU A 51 20.57 16.52 -11.77
C LEU A 51 22.00 16.03 -11.97
N LEU A 52 22.19 14.96 -12.73
CA LEU A 52 23.46 14.25 -12.80
C LEU A 52 23.91 14.05 -14.25
N ASP A 53 25.03 14.65 -14.63
CA ASP A 53 25.64 14.37 -15.92
C ASP A 53 26.18 12.93 -15.99
N ILE A 54 26.04 12.31 -17.16
CA ILE A 54 26.52 10.94 -17.38
C ILE A 54 28.04 10.88 -17.49
N TRP A 55 28.67 11.87 -18.09
CA TRP A 55 30.07 11.82 -18.52
C TRP A 55 30.94 12.75 -17.68
N MET A 56 31.19 12.36 -16.43
CA MET A 56 32.10 13.08 -15.55
C MET A 56 33.44 12.33 -15.37
N PRO A 57 34.55 13.04 -15.14
CA PRO A 57 35.84 12.43 -14.82
C PRO A 57 35.80 11.59 -13.54
N GLU A 58 36.71 10.61 -13.46
CA GLU A 58 36.95 9.73 -12.30
C GLU A 58 35.79 8.77 -11.97
N MET A 59 34.59 9.30 -11.66
CA MET A 59 33.38 8.53 -11.45
C MET A 59 32.29 9.03 -12.39
N ASP A 60 31.83 8.15 -13.29
CA ASP A 60 30.78 8.49 -14.23
C ASP A 60 29.40 8.62 -13.55
N GLY A 61 28.45 9.25 -14.24
CA GLY A 61 27.11 9.48 -13.69
C GLY A 61 26.32 8.19 -13.45
N ILE A 62 26.60 7.11 -14.18
CA ILE A 62 25.90 5.84 -14.01
C ILE A 62 26.39 5.14 -12.74
N GLU A 63 27.69 5.13 -12.49
CA GLU A 63 28.28 4.64 -11.25
C GLU A 63 27.80 5.46 -10.05
N THR A 64 27.76 6.79 -10.21
CA THR A 64 27.24 7.71 -9.19
C THR A 64 25.77 7.41 -8.88
N LEU A 65 24.92 7.22 -9.90
CA LEU A 65 23.52 6.84 -9.74
C LEU A 65 23.36 5.51 -8.98
N MET A 66 24.20 4.51 -9.28
CA MET A 66 24.15 3.22 -8.58
C MET A 66 24.45 3.37 -7.09
N LYS A 67 25.49 4.14 -6.74
CA LYS A 67 25.85 4.42 -5.33
C LYS A 67 24.78 5.23 -4.61
N LEU A 68 24.19 6.23 -5.28
CA LEU A 68 23.06 7.00 -4.77
C LEU A 68 21.84 6.10 -4.50
N ARG A 69 21.56 5.13 -5.38
CA ARG A 69 20.43 4.21 -5.20
C ARG A 69 20.65 3.23 -4.05
N GLU A 70 21.88 2.78 -3.85
CA GLU A 70 22.24 1.88 -2.74
C GLU A 70 22.15 2.57 -1.38
N SER A 71 22.64 3.81 -1.28
CA SER A 71 22.77 4.53 0.01
C SER A 71 21.62 5.50 0.30
N TYR A 72 21.00 6.07 -0.73
CA TYR A 72 20.05 7.18 -0.66
C TYR A 72 18.85 6.97 -1.61
N GLY A 73 18.36 5.73 -1.70
CA GLY A 73 17.38 5.26 -2.70
C GLY A 73 16.09 6.07 -2.86
N ASN A 74 15.78 7.00 -1.96
CA ASN A 74 14.60 7.86 -1.99
C ASN A 74 14.80 9.20 -2.72
N VAL A 75 16.03 9.60 -3.07
CA VAL A 75 16.24 10.89 -3.77
C VAL A 75 16.00 10.67 -5.27
N PRO A 76 15.11 11.45 -5.93
CA PRO A 76 14.95 11.36 -7.37
C PRO A 76 16.21 11.88 -8.09
N VAL A 77 16.63 11.15 -9.12
CA VAL A 77 17.82 11.49 -9.93
C VAL A 77 17.40 11.63 -11.38
N VAL A 78 17.67 12.78 -11.99
CA VAL A 78 17.45 13.02 -13.43
C VAL A 78 18.81 13.06 -14.10
N MET A 79 19.02 12.16 -15.06
CA MET A 79 20.28 12.08 -15.78
C MET A 79 20.33 13.10 -16.92
N MET A 80 21.49 13.70 -17.13
CA MET A 80 21.78 14.62 -18.23
C MET A 80 22.88 14.04 -19.12
N SER A 81 22.80 14.19 -20.44
CA SER A 81 23.87 13.73 -21.34
C SER A 81 23.86 14.42 -22.69
N GLY A 82 25.04 14.80 -23.19
CA GLY A 82 25.23 15.34 -24.55
C GLY A 82 25.40 14.30 -25.66
N HIS A 83 25.41 13.01 -25.32
CA HIS A 83 25.40 11.93 -26.30
C HIS A 83 24.13 11.09 -26.11
N GLY A 84 23.06 11.49 -26.80
CA GLY A 84 21.75 10.86 -26.81
C GLY A 84 21.71 9.50 -27.48
N ASN A 85 22.40 8.50 -26.93
CA ASN A 85 22.11 7.12 -27.27
C ASN A 85 20.92 6.63 -26.43
N ILE A 86 19.85 6.22 -27.10
CA ILE A 86 18.63 5.62 -26.50
C ILE A 86 19.01 4.48 -25.53
N GLU A 87 20.04 3.72 -25.85
CA GLU A 87 20.51 2.60 -25.01
C GLU A 87 20.95 3.05 -23.61
N THR A 88 21.66 4.18 -23.52
CA THR A 88 22.14 4.74 -22.25
C THR A 88 20.97 5.27 -21.42
N ALA A 89 20.00 5.94 -22.05
CA ALA A 89 18.80 6.42 -21.38
C ALA A 89 17.98 5.26 -20.79
N VAL A 90 17.76 4.20 -21.59
CA VAL A 90 17.05 2.99 -21.12
C VAL A 90 17.81 2.31 -19.98
N ARG A 91 19.14 2.27 -20.05
CA ARG A 91 19.98 1.72 -18.98
C ARG A 91 19.85 2.53 -17.70
N ALA A 92 19.92 3.86 -17.77
CA ALA A 92 19.77 4.75 -16.62
C ALA A 92 18.42 4.56 -15.91
N THR A 93 17.32 4.53 -16.66
CA THR A 93 15.97 4.28 -16.09
C THR A 93 15.88 2.90 -15.43
N LYS A 94 16.48 1.86 -16.03
CA LYS A 94 16.54 0.52 -15.41
C LYS A 94 17.35 0.48 -14.11
N LEU A 95 18.36 1.32 -13.99
CA LEU A 95 19.17 1.48 -12.78
C LEU A 95 18.51 2.40 -11.75
N GLY A 96 17.33 2.93 -12.05
CA GLY A 96 16.51 3.70 -11.13
C GLY A 96 16.61 5.21 -11.32
N ALA A 97 17.18 5.74 -12.42
CA ALA A 97 16.98 7.15 -12.73
C ALA A 97 15.48 7.45 -12.87
N TYR A 98 15.04 8.60 -12.35
CA TYR A 98 13.65 9.04 -12.49
C TYR A 98 13.35 9.39 -13.95
N ASP A 99 14.25 10.15 -14.58
CA ASP A 99 14.12 10.59 -15.97
C ASP A 99 15.51 10.83 -16.58
N TYR A 100 15.52 11.08 -17.89
CA TYR A 100 16.72 11.36 -18.68
C TYR A 100 16.49 12.55 -19.62
N ILE A 101 17.44 13.49 -19.65
CA ILE A 101 17.38 14.68 -20.50
C ILE A 101 18.64 14.76 -21.36
N GLU A 102 18.42 14.89 -22.67
CA GLU A 102 19.50 15.10 -23.63
C GLU A 102 19.95 16.57 -23.67
N LYS A 103 21.27 16.81 -23.65
CA LYS A 103 21.87 18.13 -23.91
C LYS A 103 21.91 18.35 -25.44
N PRO A 104 21.61 19.56 -25.95
CA PRO A 104 21.38 20.80 -25.21
C PRO A 104 20.04 20.80 -24.46
N LEU A 105 20.09 21.22 -23.19
CA LEU A 105 18.95 21.13 -22.28
C LEU A 105 17.84 22.09 -22.72
N SER A 106 16.64 21.56 -22.94
CA SER A 106 15.44 22.38 -23.06
C SER A 106 14.96 22.75 -21.66
N ILE A 107 14.91 24.05 -21.38
CA ILE A 107 14.47 24.58 -20.07
C ILE A 107 13.09 24.04 -19.71
N GLU A 108 12.14 24.07 -20.65
CA GLU A 108 10.78 23.55 -20.43
C GLU A 108 10.77 22.07 -20.04
N LYS A 109 11.56 21.23 -20.73
CA LYS A 109 11.65 19.79 -20.41
C LYS A 109 12.29 19.56 -19.05
N LEU A 110 13.33 20.33 -18.72
CA LEU A 110 14.01 20.24 -17.43
C LEU A 110 13.07 20.59 -16.28
N LEU A 111 12.39 21.74 -16.35
CA LEU A 111 11.45 22.16 -15.32
C LEU A 111 10.27 21.19 -15.18
N LEU A 112 9.76 20.65 -16.29
CA LEU A 112 8.71 19.63 -16.26
C LEU A 112 9.18 18.34 -15.57
N SER A 113 10.38 17.86 -15.91
CA SER A 113 10.96 16.66 -15.31
C SER A 113 11.20 16.84 -13.81
N ILE A 114 11.78 17.97 -13.41
CA ILE A 114 11.98 18.36 -12.00
C ILE A 114 10.64 18.41 -11.26
N GLY A 115 9.64 19.10 -11.83
CA GLY A 115 8.32 19.22 -11.21
C GLY A 115 7.65 17.87 -10.97
N ASN A 116 7.67 16.98 -11.96
CA ASN A 116 7.11 15.64 -11.86
C ASN A 116 7.88 14.77 -10.85
N ALA A 117 9.21 14.85 -10.84
CA ALA A 117 10.06 14.11 -9.92
C ALA A 117 9.79 14.48 -8.46
N LEU A 118 9.71 15.79 -8.18
CA LEU A 118 9.45 16.32 -6.85
C LEU A 118 8.05 15.96 -6.37
N GLU A 119 7.04 16.03 -7.25
CA GLU A 119 5.67 15.66 -6.88
C GLU A 119 5.54 14.15 -6.64
N HIS A 120 6.20 13.32 -7.46
CA HIS A 120 6.24 11.87 -7.23
C HIS A 120 6.85 11.55 -5.86
N ASN A 121 8.00 12.16 -5.54
CA ASN A 121 8.65 11.97 -4.25
C ASN A 121 7.78 12.45 -3.07
N ARG A 122 7.06 13.58 -3.24
CA ARG A 122 6.09 14.08 -2.26
C ARG A 122 4.99 13.07 -2.00
N LEU A 123 4.39 12.51 -3.05
CA LEU A 123 3.33 11.51 -2.94
C LEU A 123 3.84 10.20 -2.30
N GLU A 124 5.03 9.74 -2.65
CA GLU A 124 5.64 8.56 -2.02
C GLU A 124 5.88 8.76 -0.51
N LYS A 125 6.42 9.93 -0.13
CA LYS A 125 6.59 10.31 1.28
C LYS A 125 5.24 10.38 2.00
N GLU A 126 4.22 10.95 1.38
CA GLU A 126 2.86 11.05 1.94
C GLU A 126 2.24 9.67 2.16
N ILE A 127 2.35 8.77 1.17
CA ILE A 127 1.91 7.37 1.29
C ILE A 127 2.66 6.66 2.43
N GLY A 128 3.98 6.86 2.54
CA GLY A 128 4.80 6.29 3.61
C GLY A 128 4.32 6.73 5.00
N LEU A 129 4.12 8.04 5.18
CA LEU A 129 3.63 8.62 6.43
C LEU A 129 2.22 8.14 6.79
N LEU A 130 1.33 8.01 5.80
CA LEU A 130 -0.02 7.49 6.02
C LEU A 130 0.01 6.03 6.47
N LYS A 131 0.81 5.18 5.81
CA LYS A 131 1.02 3.78 6.20
C LYS A 131 1.62 3.65 7.60
N GLU A 132 2.57 4.50 7.96
CA GLU A 132 3.16 4.49 9.30
C GLU A 132 2.15 4.90 10.38
N LYS A 133 1.39 5.97 10.14
CA LYS A 133 0.31 6.41 11.05
C LYS A 133 -0.74 5.32 11.24
N GLU A 134 -1.12 4.63 10.18
CA GLU A 134 -2.06 3.52 10.23
C GLU A 134 -1.49 2.34 11.03
N ARG A 135 -0.23 1.97 10.81
CA ARG A 135 0.46 0.92 11.59
C ARG A 135 0.52 1.25 13.08
N LEU A 136 0.77 2.51 13.44
CA LEU A 136 0.79 2.96 14.83
C LEU A 136 -0.61 2.95 15.46
N ARG A 137 -1.64 3.34 14.70
CA ARG A 137 -3.05 3.30 15.14
C ARG A 137 -3.49 1.88 15.51
N HIS A 138 -3.10 0.89 14.71
CA HIS A 138 -3.54 -0.49 14.90
C HIS A 138 -2.62 -1.34 15.79
N ARG A 139 -1.70 -0.70 16.54
CA ARG A 139 -0.76 -1.40 17.41
C ARG A 139 -1.42 -1.86 18.71
N ILE A 140 -1.34 -3.16 19.00
CA ILE A 140 -1.75 -3.70 20.30
C ILE A 140 -0.76 -3.26 21.40
N ILE A 141 -1.23 -2.43 22.32
CA ILE A 141 -0.49 -1.96 23.50
C ILE A 141 -0.70 -2.89 24.71
N GLY A 142 0.11 -2.71 25.75
CA GLY A 142 0.03 -3.49 26.99
C GLY A 142 0.94 -4.72 27.02
N SER A 143 1.16 -5.20 28.25
CA SER A 143 2.12 -6.26 28.61
C SER A 143 1.55 -7.23 29.65
N SER A 144 0.23 -7.29 29.83
CA SER A 144 -0.40 -8.33 30.65
C SER A 144 -0.18 -9.72 30.04
N ASP A 145 -0.30 -10.77 30.84
CA ASP A 145 -0.09 -12.14 30.36
C ASP A 145 -1.05 -12.49 29.22
N GLY A 146 -2.32 -12.09 29.32
CA GLY A 146 -3.32 -12.29 28.26
C GLY A 146 -2.95 -11.59 26.94
N ILE A 147 -2.45 -10.35 26.99
CA ILE A 147 -1.99 -9.63 25.79
C ILE A 147 -0.71 -10.25 25.22
N THR A 148 0.20 -10.71 26.08
CA THR A 148 1.45 -11.35 25.66
C THR A 148 1.18 -12.67 24.95
N GLN A 149 0.27 -13.49 25.50
CA GLN A 149 -0.19 -14.73 24.86
C GLN A 149 -0.91 -14.45 23.53
N LEU A 150 -1.79 -13.44 23.49
CA LEU A 150 -2.47 -13.04 22.27
C LEU A 150 -1.47 -12.61 21.17
N LYS A 151 -0.46 -11.80 21.52
CA LYS A 151 0.61 -11.41 20.59
C LYS A 151 1.40 -12.61 20.07
N GLU A 152 1.68 -13.60 20.91
CA GLU A 152 2.35 -14.83 20.49
C GLU A 152 1.51 -15.64 19.52
N GLN A 153 0.22 -15.83 19.82
CA GLN A 153 -0.69 -16.50 18.90
C GLN A 153 -0.76 -15.78 17.56
N ILE A 154 -0.84 -14.44 17.55
CA ILE A 154 -0.84 -13.66 16.31
C ILE A 154 0.45 -13.91 15.52
N ARG A 155 1.63 -13.92 16.16
CA ARG A 155 2.92 -14.20 15.50
C ARG A 155 2.95 -15.57 14.81
N ILE A 156 2.34 -16.58 15.43
CA ILE A 156 2.28 -17.95 14.88
C ILE A 156 1.27 -18.04 13.72
N VAL A 157 0.12 -17.38 13.86
CA VAL A 157 -1.01 -17.50 12.93
C VAL A 157 -0.87 -16.61 11.71
N ALA A 158 -0.27 -15.42 11.86
CA ALA A 158 -0.19 -14.42 10.80
C ALA A 158 0.52 -14.91 9.51
N PRO A 159 1.63 -15.67 9.55
CA PRO A 159 2.27 -16.19 8.33
C PRO A 159 1.44 -17.24 7.57
N THR A 160 0.43 -17.84 8.22
CA THR A 160 -0.40 -18.89 7.61
C THR A 160 -1.47 -18.33 6.67
N LYS A 161 -2.04 -19.18 5.82
CA LYS A 161 -3.24 -18.86 5.00
C LYS A 161 -4.55 -19.23 5.70
N ALA A 162 -4.48 -19.73 6.93
CA ALA A 162 -5.65 -20.16 7.67
C ALA A 162 -6.53 -18.96 8.03
N TRP A 163 -7.82 -19.24 8.16
CA TRP A 163 -8.79 -18.24 8.55
C TRP A 163 -8.82 -18.13 10.05
N VAL A 164 -9.13 -16.92 10.50
CA VAL A 164 -9.09 -16.56 11.92
C VAL A 164 -10.46 -16.02 12.31
N LEU A 165 -11.01 -16.56 13.39
CA LEU A 165 -12.21 -16.06 14.03
C LEU A 165 -11.82 -15.39 15.34
N ILE A 166 -12.05 -14.08 15.43
CA ILE A 166 -11.70 -13.25 16.58
C ILE A 166 -12.96 -13.01 17.41
N CYS A 167 -12.99 -13.55 18.62
CA CYS A 167 -14.10 -13.37 19.56
C CYS A 167 -13.69 -12.40 20.67
N GLY A 168 -14.61 -11.58 21.13
CA GLY A 168 -14.36 -10.67 22.26
C GLY A 168 -15.45 -9.63 22.44
N GLU A 169 -15.59 -9.14 23.67
CA GLU A 169 -16.58 -8.11 24.01
C GLU A 169 -16.40 -6.83 23.14
N ASN A 170 -17.43 -5.99 23.10
CA ASN A 170 -17.34 -4.71 22.39
C ASN A 170 -16.22 -3.83 22.95
N GLY A 171 -15.45 -3.22 22.05
CA GLY A 171 -14.34 -2.33 22.44
C GLY A 171 -13.08 -3.03 22.97
N THR A 172 -13.00 -4.37 22.91
CA THR A 172 -11.78 -5.11 23.35
C THR A 172 -10.59 -5.02 22.39
N GLY A 173 -10.79 -4.45 21.19
CA GLY A 173 -9.72 -4.29 20.20
C GLY A 173 -9.60 -5.43 19.18
N LYS A 174 -10.70 -6.10 18.85
CA LYS A 174 -10.75 -7.15 17.80
C LYS A 174 -10.17 -6.68 16.46
N GLU A 175 -10.47 -5.43 16.07
CA GLU A 175 -9.92 -4.77 14.89
C GLU A 175 -8.39 -4.68 14.94
N LEU A 176 -7.80 -4.29 16.08
CA LEU A 176 -6.34 -4.23 16.27
C LEU A 176 -5.69 -5.60 16.05
N VAL A 177 -6.34 -6.67 16.51
CA VAL A 177 -5.89 -8.05 16.29
C VAL A 177 -5.92 -8.40 14.81
N ALA A 178 -7.02 -8.09 14.10
CA ALA A 178 -7.16 -8.35 12.68
C ALA A 178 -6.08 -7.62 11.85
N HIS A 179 -5.86 -6.34 12.11
CA HIS A 179 -4.80 -5.56 11.45
C HIS A 179 -3.41 -6.09 11.75
N THR A 180 -3.14 -6.49 13.00
CA THR A 180 -1.84 -7.07 13.37
C THR A 180 -1.60 -8.40 12.64
N ILE A 181 -2.63 -9.24 12.52
CA ILE A 181 -2.56 -10.48 11.74
C ILE A 181 -2.24 -10.18 10.27
N HIS A 182 -2.91 -9.21 9.66
CA HIS A 182 -2.64 -8.83 8.26
C HIS A 182 -1.23 -8.28 8.07
N ALA A 183 -0.80 -7.35 8.94
CA ALA A 183 0.51 -6.71 8.88
C ALA A 183 1.68 -7.69 9.02
N LEU A 184 1.49 -8.78 9.79
CA LEU A 184 2.50 -9.84 9.98
C LEU A 184 2.34 -11.02 9.00
N SER A 185 1.40 -10.92 8.05
CA SER A 185 1.16 -11.98 7.07
C SER A 185 2.02 -11.84 5.81
N GLY A 186 2.08 -12.92 5.01
CA GLY A 186 2.64 -12.86 3.66
C GLY A 186 1.82 -12.00 2.67
N ARG A 187 0.69 -11.41 3.10
CA ARG A 187 -0.16 -10.50 2.31
C ARG A 187 -0.11 -9.06 2.81
N SER A 188 0.85 -8.70 3.66
CA SER A 188 0.94 -7.36 4.28
C SER A 188 1.15 -6.20 3.28
N SER A 189 1.63 -6.48 2.07
CA SER A 189 1.73 -5.51 0.97
C SER A 189 0.49 -5.44 0.08
N LYS A 190 -0.50 -6.30 0.33
CA LYS A 190 -1.77 -6.40 -0.41
C LYS A 190 -2.89 -5.73 0.39
N PRO A 191 -4.03 -5.36 -0.22
CA PRO A 191 -5.09 -4.67 0.51
C PRO A 191 -5.68 -5.52 1.63
N MET A 192 -6.01 -4.86 2.74
CA MET A 192 -6.97 -5.36 3.73
C MET A 192 -8.29 -4.61 3.50
N VAL A 193 -9.35 -5.34 3.15
CA VAL A 193 -10.67 -4.76 2.89
C VAL A 193 -11.56 -5.07 4.08
N GLU A 194 -12.02 -4.02 4.75
CA GLU A 194 -12.85 -4.12 5.93
C GLU A 194 -14.34 -4.02 5.58
N VAL A 195 -15.14 -4.82 6.26
CA VAL A 195 -16.59 -4.84 6.15
C VAL A 195 -17.18 -5.01 7.54
N ASN A 196 -17.78 -3.95 8.06
CA ASN A 196 -18.61 -4.04 9.25
C ASN A 196 -20.01 -4.51 8.83
N CYS A 197 -20.35 -5.75 9.17
CA CYS A 197 -21.60 -6.37 8.75
C CYS A 197 -22.82 -5.78 9.46
N ALA A 198 -22.65 -5.23 10.66
CA ALA A 198 -23.71 -4.56 11.42
C ALA A 198 -24.04 -3.16 10.89
N ALA A 199 -23.09 -2.50 10.21
CA ALA A 199 -23.27 -1.14 9.68
C ALA A 199 -23.95 -1.09 8.32
N ILE A 200 -24.06 -2.22 7.62
CA ILE A 200 -24.65 -2.28 6.28
C ILE A 200 -26.10 -2.79 6.41
N PRO A 201 -27.09 -2.09 5.84
CA PRO A 201 -28.46 -2.58 5.80
C PRO A 201 -28.55 -3.97 5.17
N GLU A 202 -29.43 -4.81 5.71
CA GLU A 202 -29.58 -6.21 5.29
C GLU A 202 -29.85 -6.35 3.79
N GLU A 203 -30.59 -5.42 3.20
CA GLU A 203 -30.91 -5.41 1.78
C GLU A 203 -29.71 -5.05 0.88
N LEU A 204 -28.69 -4.38 1.42
CA LEU A 204 -27.51 -3.92 0.67
C LEU A 204 -26.27 -4.79 0.89
N ILE A 205 -26.22 -5.60 1.96
CA ILE A 205 -25.02 -6.35 2.34
C ILE A 205 -24.53 -7.28 1.22
N GLU A 206 -25.43 -7.92 0.45
CA GLU A 206 -25.05 -8.74 -0.68
C GLU A 206 -24.40 -7.93 -1.80
N SER A 207 -24.98 -6.78 -2.13
CA SER A 207 -24.45 -5.90 -3.16
C SER A 207 -23.11 -5.30 -2.75
N GLU A 208 -22.92 -4.96 -1.48
CA GLU A 208 -21.63 -4.46 -0.98
C GLU A 208 -20.57 -5.58 -1.00
N LEU A 209 -20.87 -6.77 -0.48
CA LEU A 209 -19.91 -7.88 -0.44
C LEU A 209 -19.54 -8.42 -1.82
N PHE A 210 -20.54 -8.66 -2.66
CA PHE A 210 -20.39 -9.40 -3.92
C PHE A 210 -20.48 -8.51 -5.17
N GLY A 211 -20.82 -7.23 -5.02
CA GLY A 211 -21.03 -6.34 -6.14
C GLY A 211 -22.36 -6.63 -6.87
N HIS A 212 -22.66 -5.79 -7.84
CA HIS A 212 -23.86 -5.94 -8.67
C HIS A 212 -23.57 -5.58 -10.13
N GLU A 213 -24.27 -6.24 -11.04
CA GLU A 213 -24.33 -5.82 -12.44
C GLU A 213 -25.34 -4.69 -12.64
N LYS A 214 -25.20 -3.97 -13.76
CA LYS A 214 -26.16 -2.91 -14.12
C LYS A 214 -27.56 -3.51 -14.27
N GLY A 215 -28.55 -2.91 -13.59
CA GLY A 215 -29.95 -3.36 -13.63
C GLY A 215 -30.29 -4.49 -12.67
N ALA A 216 -29.39 -4.87 -11.75
CA ALA A 216 -29.63 -5.95 -10.80
C ALA A 216 -30.79 -5.69 -9.81
N PHE A 217 -31.05 -4.43 -9.49
CA PHE A 217 -32.17 -3.98 -8.65
C PHE A 217 -32.55 -2.52 -8.98
N THR A 218 -33.66 -2.03 -8.44
CA THR A 218 -34.10 -0.64 -8.60
C THR A 218 -33.07 0.32 -8.02
N GLY A 219 -32.39 1.09 -8.89
CA GLY A 219 -31.29 1.99 -8.51
C GLY A 219 -29.90 1.53 -8.95
N ALA A 220 -29.73 0.30 -9.44
CA ALA A 220 -28.46 -0.21 -9.98
C ALA A 220 -28.19 0.34 -11.39
N THR A 221 -27.87 1.63 -11.49
CA THR A 221 -27.64 2.32 -12.78
C THR A 221 -26.29 1.98 -13.42
N THR A 222 -25.31 1.56 -12.62
CA THR A 222 -23.98 1.15 -13.04
C THR A 222 -23.62 -0.21 -12.46
N MET A 223 -22.56 -0.84 -13.00
CA MET A 223 -21.96 -2.02 -12.39
C MET A 223 -21.00 -1.60 -11.29
N ARG A 224 -21.01 -2.32 -10.16
CA ARG A 224 -20.13 -2.06 -9.01
C ARG A 224 -19.43 -3.33 -8.56
N LYS A 225 -18.12 -3.25 -8.36
CA LYS A 225 -17.31 -4.33 -7.78
C LYS A 225 -17.64 -4.51 -6.29
N GLY A 226 -17.66 -5.76 -5.83
CA GLY A 226 -17.88 -6.07 -4.41
C GLY A 226 -16.62 -5.99 -3.57
N LYS A 227 -16.77 -6.05 -2.24
CA LYS A 227 -15.65 -6.11 -1.30
C LYS A 227 -14.76 -7.33 -1.53
N PHE A 228 -15.32 -8.48 -1.91
CA PHE A 228 -14.52 -9.66 -2.28
C PHE A 228 -13.69 -9.48 -3.55
N ASP A 229 -14.20 -8.74 -4.56
CA ASP A 229 -13.40 -8.37 -5.74
C ASP A 229 -12.21 -7.48 -5.31
N LEU A 230 -12.46 -6.49 -4.44
CA LEU A 230 -11.44 -5.55 -3.97
C LEU A 230 -10.38 -6.22 -3.07
N ALA A 231 -10.76 -7.28 -2.36
CA ALA A 231 -9.89 -8.02 -1.45
C ALA A 231 -9.03 -9.08 -2.16
N HIS A 232 -9.11 -9.20 -3.49
CA HIS A 232 -8.38 -10.21 -4.24
C HIS A 232 -6.86 -10.14 -3.98
N GLU A 233 -6.23 -11.29 -3.74
CA GLU A 233 -4.84 -11.48 -3.28
C GLU A 233 -4.52 -10.88 -1.90
N GLY A 234 -5.48 -10.21 -1.28
CA GLY A 234 -5.36 -9.54 0.00
C GLY A 234 -6.08 -10.27 1.14
N THR A 235 -6.54 -9.50 2.11
CA THR A 235 -7.31 -9.99 3.26
C THR A 235 -8.66 -9.30 3.31
N ILE A 236 -9.73 -10.03 3.61
CA ILE A 236 -11.02 -9.44 3.97
C ILE A 236 -11.21 -9.56 5.47
N PHE A 237 -11.52 -8.44 6.12
CA PHE A 237 -11.89 -8.39 7.53
C PHE A 237 -13.40 -8.22 7.63
N LEU A 238 -14.07 -9.26 8.14
CA LEU A 238 -15.52 -9.29 8.34
C LEU A 238 -15.80 -9.02 9.83
N ASP A 239 -16.01 -7.76 10.17
CA ASP A 239 -16.35 -7.36 11.53
C ASP A 239 -17.85 -7.56 11.79
N GLU A 240 -18.15 -7.92 13.04
CA GLU A 240 -19.48 -8.33 13.49
C GLU A 240 -20.18 -9.33 12.56
N ILE A 241 -19.49 -10.41 12.19
CA ILE A 241 -19.99 -11.44 11.27
C ILE A 241 -21.32 -12.07 11.75
N GLY A 242 -21.58 -12.08 13.05
CA GLY A 242 -22.82 -12.54 13.66
C GLY A 242 -24.05 -11.64 13.41
N ASP A 243 -23.88 -10.48 12.79
CA ASP A 243 -24.98 -9.60 12.35
C ASP A 243 -25.32 -9.75 10.86
N MET A 244 -24.62 -10.63 10.15
CA MET A 244 -24.89 -10.91 8.74
C MET A 244 -26.22 -11.68 8.57
N SER A 245 -27.02 -11.33 7.57
CA SER A 245 -28.24 -12.10 7.25
C SER A 245 -27.93 -13.52 6.76
N LEU A 246 -28.85 -14.47 6.98
CA LEU A 246 -28.67 -15.87 6.57
C LEU A 246 -28.37 -16.02 5.06
N LYS A 247 -28.95 -15.15 4.24
CA LYS A 247 -28.74 -15.16 2.79
C LYS A 247 -27.32 -14.73 2.42
N ALA A 248 -26.80 -13.69 3.07
CA ALA A 248 -25.41 -13.26 2.91
C ALA A 248 -24.42 -14.29 3.49
N GLN A 249 -24.73 -14.90 4.63
CA GLN A 249 -23.94 -16.00 5.21
C GLN A 249 -23.79 -17.16 4.22
N SER A 250 -24.88 -17.56 3.55
CA SER A 250 -24.89 -18.64 2.56
C SER A 250 -23.98 -18.34 1.36
N LYS A 251 -24.00 -17.10 0.85
CA LYS A 251 -23.13 -16.68 -0.25
C LYS A 251 -21.67 -16.54 0.18
N THR A 252 -21.43 -16.02 1.37
CA THR A 252 -20.10 -15.93 1.98
C THR A 252 -19.50 -17.33 2.08
N LEU A 253 -20.22 -18.31 2.63
CA LEU A 253 -19.78 -19.71 2.69
C LEU A 253 -19.40 -20.26 1.30
N ARG A 254 -20.18 -19.95 0.26
CA ARG A 254 -19.89 -20.41 -1.10
C ARG A 254 -18.57 -19.86 -1.63
N ILE A 255 -18.27 -18.58 -1.40
CA ILE A 255 -16.95 -18.00 -1.76
C ILE A 255 -15.83 -18.67 -1.00
N LEU A 256 -16.05 -18.83 0.30
CA LEU A 256 -15.11 -19.44 1.23
C LEU A 256 -14.75 -20.89 0.81
N GLN A 257 -15.67 -21.63 0.21
CA GLN A 257 -15.44 -22.98 -0.29
C GLN A 257 -14.90 -23.02 -1.73
N GLU A 258 -15.53 -22.30 -2.66
CA GLU A 258 -15.26 -22.42 -4.10
C GLU A 258 -14.20 -21.43 -4.61
N GLN A 259 -13.83 -20.42 -3.81
CA GLN A 259 -13.03 -19.26 -4.21
C GLN A 259 -13.61 -18.55 -5.45
N LYS A 260 -14.93 -18.59 -5.57
CA LYS A 260 -15.69 -18.08 -6.71
C LYS A 260 -17.02 -17.48 -6.26
N PHE A 261 -17.48 -16.46 -6.97
CA PHE A 261 -18.84 -15.94 -6.84
C PHE A 261 -19.35 -15.32 -8.13
N GLU A 262 -20.63 -15.00 -8.12
CA GLU A 262 -21.31 -14.18 -9.12
C GLU A 262 -21.81 -12.91 -8.45
N ARG A 263 -21.75 -11.80 -9.18
CA ARG A 263 -22.34 -10.54 -8.72
C ARG A 263 -23.85 -10.66 -8.65
N VAL A 264 -24.49 -9.81 -7.85
CA VAL A 264 -25.95 -9.73 -7.82
C VAL A 264 -26.46 -9.35 -9.21
N GLY A 265 -27.39 -10.15 -9.75
CA GLY A 265 -27.95 -9.98 -11.09
C GLY A 265 -27.03 -10.40 -12.25
N GLY A 266 -25.84 -10.93 -11.96
CA GLY A 266 -24.90 -11.42 -12.97
C GLY A 266 -24.83 -12.94 -13.05
N ALA A 267 -24.41 -13.45 -14.20
CA ALA A 267 -24.12 -14.89 -14.41
C ALA A 267 -22.61 -15.16 -14.60
N LYS A 268 -21.78 -14.12 -14.58
CA LYS A 268 -20.33 -14.25 -14.75
C LYS A 268 -19.70 -14.70 -13.44
N THR A 269 -19.14 -15.90 -13.44
CA THR A 269 -18.35 -16.40 -12.33
C THR A 269 -17.00 -15.67 -12.25
N ILE A 270 -16.67 -15.16 -11.07
CA ILE A 270 -15.44 -14.43 -10.74
C ILE A 270 -14.66 -15.30 -9.76
N ARG A 271 -13.36 -15.53 -10.03
CA ARG A 271 -12.45 -16.23 -9.11
C ARG A 271 -11.74 -15.23 -8.21
N VAL A 272 -11.63 -15.53 -6.93
CA VAL A 272 -10.89 -14.70 -5.96
C VAL A 272 -10.08 -15.53 -4.98
N ASP A 273 -8.81 -15.15 -4.79
CA ASP A 273 -7.97 -15.63 -3.70
C ASP A 273 -7.95 -14.63 -2.55
N VAL A 274 -8.72 -14.87 -1.49
CA VAL A 274 -8.86 -13.95 -0.34
C VAL A 274 -8.59 -14.71 0.96
N ARG A 275 -7.78 -14.12 1.84
CA ARG A 275 -7.67 -14.58 3.23
C ARG A 275 -8.77 -13.95 4.06
N VAL A 276 -9.44 -14.74 4.90
CA VAL A 276 -10.54 -14.24 5.73
C VAL A 276 -10.13 -14.15 7.19
N VAL A 277 -10.38 -12.99 7.76
CA VAL A 277 -10.33 -12.73 9.21
C VAL A 277 -11.74 -12.24 9.58
N ALA A 278 -12.41 -12.94 10.49
CA ALA A 278 -13.74 -12.56 10.96
C ALA A 278 -13.68 -12.17 12.42
N ALA A 279 -14.53 -11.24 12.84
CA ALA A 279 -14.68 -10.87 14.24
C ALA A 279 -16.14 -10.82 14.65
N THR A 280 -16.42 -11.10 15.92
CA THR A 280 -17.76 -10.92 16.51
C THR A 280 -17.70 -10.72 18.02
N ASN A 281 -18.67 -9.96 18.52
CA ASN A 281 -18.99 -9.87 19.94
C ASN A 281 -20.02 -10.92 20.42
N LYS A 282 -20.67 -11.64 19.49
CA LYS A 282 -21.74 -12.58 19.81
C LYS A 282 -21.18 -13.96 20.10
N ASP A 283 -21.97 -14.71 20.86
CA ASP A 283 -21.79 -16.15 21.03
C ASP A 283 -22.43 -16.86 19.83
N LEU A 284 -21.62 -17.22 18.84
CA LEU A 284 -22.12 -17.82 17.60
C LEU A 284 -22.81 -19.17 17.82
N GLU A 285 -22.45 -19.92 18.85
CA GLU A 285 -23.11 -21.19 19.17
C GLU A 285 -24.56 -20.94 19.60
N LYS A 286 -24.79 -19.93 20.44
CA LYS A 286 -26.15 -19.48 20.77
C LYS A 286 -26.93 -18.93 19.57
N GLU A 287 -26.26 -18.24 18.65
CA GLU A 287 -26.92 -17.74 17.44
C GLU A 287 -27.29 -18.88 16.46
N ILE A 288 -26.53 -19.98 16.43
CA ILE A 288 -26.90 -21.20 15.72
C ILE A 288 -28.15 -21.83 16.34
N GLU A 289 -28.22 -21.94 17.67
CA GLU A 289 -29.41 -22.46 18.37
C GLU A 289 -30.68 -21.65 18.08
N LYS A 290 -30.54 -20.32 17.92
CA LYS A 290 -31.65 -19.41 17.55
C LYS A 290 -32.00 -19.45 16.06
N GLY A 291 -31.19 -20.11 15.22
CA GLY A 291 -31.35 -20.11 13.78
C GLY A 291 -30.97 -18.79 13.09
N THR A 292 -30.25 -17.91 13.77
CA THR A 292 -29.78 -16.61 13.23
C THR A 292 -28.38 -16.71 12.61
N PHE A 293 -27.66 -17.80 12.87
CA PHE A 293 -26.36 -18.09 12.27
C PHE A 293 -26.29 -19.52 11.73
N ARG A 294 -25.61 -19.72 10.60
CA ARG A 294 -25.46 -21.04 9.99
C ARG A 294 -24.31 -21.83 10.63
N ASP A 295 -24.58 -23.09 10.92
CA ASP A 295 -23.62 -24.05 11.46
C ASP A 295 -22.43 -24.29 10.51
N ASP A 296 -22.71 -24.49 9.23
CA ASP A 296 -21.70 -24.74 8.19
C ASP A 296 -20.71 -23.57 8.00
N LEU A 297 -21.19 -22.33 8.10
CA LEU A 297 -20.34 -21.15 8.09
C LEU A 297 -19.49 -21.05 9.35
N TYR A 298 -20.05 -21.33 10.53
CA TYR A 298 -19.30 -21.32 11.79
C TYR A 298 -18.12 -22.28 11.75
N PHE A 299 -18.34 -23.55 11.38
CA PHE A 299 -17.24 -24.52 11.31
C PHE A 299 -16.18 -24.17 10.28
N ARG A 300 -16.57 -23.48 9.21
CA ARG A 300 -15.62 -23.03 8.19
C ARG A 300 -14.80 -21.81 8.66
N LEU A 301 -15.37 -20.91 9.46
CA LEU A 301 -14.67 -19.75 10.03
C LEU A 301 -13.82 -20.12 11.25
N ASN A 302 -14.30 -21.04 12.08
CA ASN A 302 -13.71 -21.41 13.37
C ASN A 302 -12.51 -22.37 13.23
N VAL A 303 -11.60 -22.10 12.29
CA VAL A 303 -10.37 -22.88 12.09
C VAL A 303 -9.32 -22.50 13.14
N ILE A 304 -9.15 -21.19 13.35
CA ILE A 304 -8.27 -20.64 14.37
C ILE A 304 -9.06 -19.63 15.20
N PRO A 305 -9.69 -20.06 16.30
CA PRO A 305 -10.32 -19.14 17.24
C PRO A 305 -9.26 -18.35 18.01
N MET A 306 -9.48 -17.04 18.14
CA MET A 306 -8.68 -16.15 18.97
C MET A 306 -9.61 -15.34 19.86
N VAL A 307 -9.40 -15.39 21.17
CA VAL A 307 -10.22 -14.64 22.13
C VAL A 307 -9.44 -13.41 22.58
N VAL A 308 -10.03 -12.24 22.41
CA VAL A 308 -9.47 -10.98 22.90
C VAL A 308 -9.93 -10.78 24.35
N PRO A 309 -9.00 -10.70 25.32
CA PRO A 309 -9.37 -10.54 26.71
C PRO A 309 -10.01 -9.16 26.96
N PRO A 310 -11.00 -9.06 27.85
CA PRO A 310 -11.52 -7.77 28.29
C PRO A 310 -10.47 -7.02 29.13
N LEU A 311 -10.69 -5.71 29.35
CA LEU A 311 -9.76 -4.87 30.12
C LEU A 311 -9.76 -5.12 31.64
N ARG A 312 -10.77 -5.84 32.15
CA ARG A 312 -11.01 -6.08 33.59
C ARG A 312 -10.17 -7.20 34.16
#